data_AF-A0A524LC73-F1
#
_entry.id   AF-A0A524LC73-F1
#
_cell.length_a   1.000
_cell.length_b   1.000
_cell.length_c   1.000
_cell.angle_alpha   90.00
_cell.angle_beta   90.00
_cell.angle_gamma   90.00
#
_symmetry.space_group_name_H-M   'P 1'
#
loop_
_entity.id
_entity.type
_entity.pdbx_description
1 polymer ?
#
loop_
_entity_poly.entity_id
_entity_poly.type
_entity_poly.pdbx_seq_one_letter_code
_entity_poly.pdbx_strand_id
1 'polypeptide(L)'
;MKLEELSEAKNEYKVLEKGKVPLDSEERAEVMKAKAVWHHGPNGEATPAVWKSKKADGKTVYVTATHRAFGTAPTLKGAINKYHTSIKGTA
;
A
#
# COMPACT_ATOMS: atom_id res chain seq x y z
N MET A 1 -17.36 25.64 0.26
CA MET A 1 -17.13 24.18 0.21
C MET A 1 -16.89 23.82 -1.24
N LYS A 2 -15.69 23.33 -1.60
CA LYS A 2 -15.33 23.08 -3.00
C LYS A 2 -16.10 21.86 -3.49
N LEU A 3 -16.86 22.02 -4.57
CA LEU A 3 -17.62 20.95 -5.24
C LEU A 3 -16.75 19.74 -5.67
N GLU A 4 -15.44 19.87 -5.68
CA GLU A 4 -14.48 18.78 -5.94
C GLU A 4 -14.47 17.71 -4.84
N GLU A 5 -14.92 18.03 -3.61
CA GLU A 5 -14.99 17.07 -2.49
C GLU A 5 -16.21 16.12 -2.58
N LEU A 6 -17.19 16.40 -3.46
CA LEU A 6 -18.46 15.66 -3.53
C LEU A 6 -18.61 14.72 -4.74
N SER A 7 -17.70 14.73 -5.71
CA SER A 7 -17.84 13.91 -6.95
C SER A 7 -17.09 12.57 -6.94
N GLU A 8 -16.43 12.23 -5.84
CA GLU A 8 -15.64 11.01 -5.73
C GLU A 8 -16.19 10.05 -4.68
N ALA A 9 -17.32 9.40 -4.98
CA ALA A 9 -17.45 7.98 -4.67
C ALA A 9 -16.41 7.16 -5.50
N LYS A 10 -15.19 7.66 -5.68
CA LYS A 10 -14.13 6.99 -6.43
C LYS A 10 -13.56 5.92 -5.51
N ASN A 11 -13.52 4.71 -6.05
CA ASN A 11 -12.86 3.53 -5.51
C ASN A 11 -11.67 3.93 -4.63
N GLU A 12 -11.79 3.69 -3.32
CA GLU A 12 -10.83 4.13 -2.28
C GLU A 12 -9.38 3.82 -2.68
N TYR A 13 -9.15 2.67 -3.33
CA TYR A 13 -7.86 2.28 -3.85
C TYR A 13 -7.24 3.30 -4.81
N LYS A 14 -8.03 3.88 -5.73
CA LYS A 14 -7.54 4.89 -6.68
C LYS A 14 -7.15 6.19 -5.99
N VAL A 15 -7.85 6.56 -4.92
CA VAL A 15 -7.49 7.74 -4.12
C VAL A 15 -6.15 7.49 -3.43
N LEU A 16 -5.98 6.30 -2.84
CA LEU A 16 -4.73 5.92 -2.19
C LEU A 16 -3.56 5.87 -3.19
N GLU A 17 -3.78 5.30 -4.38
CA GLU A 17 -2.76 5.15 -5.42
C GLU A 17 -2.25 6.51 -5.93
N LYS A 18 -3.14 7.50 -6.10
CA LYS A 18 -2.75 8.88 -6.44
C LYS A 18 -1.86 9.52 -5.38
N GLY A 19 -2.11 9.21 -4.11
CA GLY A 19 -1.32 9.70 -2.97
C GLY A 19 -0.06 8.88 -2.68
N LYS A 20 0.33 7.94 -3.55
CA LYS A 20 1.44 7.00 -3.30
C LYS A 20 2.76 7.75 -3.12
N VAL A 21 3.45 7.42 -2.03
CA VAL A 21 4.77 7.94 -1.66
C VAL A 21 5.73 6.76 -1.51
N PRO A 22 6.99 6.88 -1.95
CA PRO A 22 8.01 5.88 -1.69
C PRO A 22 8.13 5.56 -0.20
N LEU A 23 8.42 4.29 0.11
CA LEU A 23 8.92 3.94 1.43
C LEU A 23 10.31 4.55 1.62
N ASP A 24 10.62 4.93 2.85
CA ASP A 24 12.00 5.25 3.20
C ASP A 24 12.85 3.97 3.27
N SER A 25 14.16 4.15 3.42
CA SER A 25 15.12 3.04 3.43
C SER A 25 14.89 2.07 4.59
N GLU A 26 14.46 2.56 5.75
CA GLU A 26 14.27 1.76 6.97
C GLU A 26 13.02 0.89 6.85
N GLU A 27 11.91 1.48 6.43
CA GLU A 27 10.66 0.77 6.19
C GLU A 27 10.80 -0.23 5.06
N ARG A 28 11.50 0.15 3.99
CA ARG A 28 11.80 -0.78 2.90
C ARG A 28 12.57 -1.97 3.46
N ALA A 29 13.60 -1.75 4.29
CA ALA A 29 14.33 -2.84 4.92
C ALA A 29 13.43 -3.71 5.83
N GLU A 30 12.50 -3.12 6.57
CA GLU A 30 11.55 -3.86 7.41
C GLU A 30 10.60 -4.74 6.58
N VAL A 31 10.04 -4.21 5.48
CA VAL A 31 9.17 -4.96 4.56
C VAL A 31 9.91 -6.13 3.93
N MET A 32 11.14 -5.90 3.48
CA MET A 32 11.98 -6.94 2.88
C MET A 32 12.37 -8.01 3.91
N LYS A 33 12.74 -7.60 5.14
CA LYS A 33 13.04 -8.50 6.26
C LYS A 33 11.83 -9.36 6.64
N ALA A 34 10.63 -8.79 6.62
CA ALA A 34 9.38 -9.48 6.88
C ALA A 34 8.91 -10.37 5.71
N LYS A 35 9.66 -10.44 4.60
CA LYS A 35 9.31 -11.17 3.38
C LYS A 35 7.94 -10.78 2.80
N ALA A 36 7.52 -9.53 3.03
CA ALA A 36 6.31 -8.98 2.45
C ALA A 36 6.65 -8.38 1.07
N VAL A 37 6.94 -9.24 0.10
CA VAL A 37 7.51 -8.86 -1.19
C VAL A 37 6.74 -9.46 -2.36
N TRP A 38 6.83 -8.80 -3.51
CA TRP A 38 6.42 -9.32 -4.82
C TRP A 38 7.64 -9.54 -5.70
N HIS A 39 7.69 -10.66 -6.41
CA HIS A 39 8.80 -11.02 -7.32
C HIS A 39 8.48 -10.63 -8.77
N HIS A 40 7.95 -9.41 -8.95
CA HIS A 40 7.55 -8.88 -10.26
C HIS A 40 8.48 -7.75 -10.73
N GLY A 41 9.58 -7.49 -10.03
CA GLY A 41 10.61 -6.56 -10.49
C GLY A 41 11.29 -7.06 -11.77
N PRO A 42 12.12 -6.22 -12.42
CA PRO A 42 12.95 -6.65 -13.54
C PRO A 42 13.70 -7.94 -13.17
N ASN A 43 13.61 -8.96 -14.01
CA ASN A 43 14.23 -10.28 -13.78
C ASN A 43 13.75 -11.02 -12.50
N GLY A 44 12.55 -10.73 -12.00
CA GLY A 44 12.00 -11.38 -10.82
C GLY A 44 12.51 -10.81 -9.48
N GLU A 45 13.11 -9.61 -9.52
CA GLU A 45 13.60 -8.95 -8.32
C GLU A 45 12.49 -8.76 -7.28
N ALA A 46 12.84 -9.00 -6.01
CA ALA A 46 11.94 -8.79 -4.88
C ALA A 46 11.70 -7.29 -4.68
N THR A 47 10.43 -6.90 -4.77
CA THR A 47 9.97 -5.53 -4.54
C THR A 47 9.04 -5.48 -3.33
N PRO A 48 9.04 -4.39 -2.54
CA PRO A 48 8.13 -4.26 -1.40
C PRO A 48 6.66 -4.41 -1.81
N ALA A 49 5.92 -5.31 -1.15
CA ALA A 49 4.49 -5.49 -1.38
C ALA A 49 3.62 -4.45 -0.65
N VAL A 50 4.24 -3.68 0.23
CA VAL A 50 3.64 -2.58 0.97
C VAL A 50 4.14 -1.26 0.40
N TRP A 51 3.26 -0.27 0.33
CA TRP A 51 3.57 1.10 -0.06
C TRP A 51 2.82 2.08 0.84
N LYS A 52 3.29 3.33 0.89
CA LYS A 52 2.65 4.41 1.64
C LYS A 52 1.80 5.29 0.76
N SER A 53 0.71 5.81 1.31
CA SER A 53 -0.10 6.85 0.69
C SER A 53 -0.28 8.01 1.67
N LYS A 54 -0.15 9.24 1.17
CA LYS A 54 -0.51 10.44 1.91
C LYS A 54 -1.92 10.85 1.52
N LYS A 55 -2.85 10.77 2.47
CA LYS A 55 -4.24 11.20 2.29
C LYS A 55 -4.33 12.74 2.24
N ALA A 56 -5.44 13.24 1.70
CA ALA A 56 -5.72 14.68 1.61
C ALA A 56 -5.75 15.37 2.98
N ASP A 57 -6.11 14.64 4.05
CA ASP A 57 -6.07 15.12 5.44
C ASP A 57 -4.66 15.13 6.06
N GLY A 58 -3.63 14.82 5.26
CA GLY A 58 -2.23 14.79 5.68
C GLY A 58 -1.80 13.50 6.37
N LYS A 59 -2.72 12.55 6.62
CA LYS A 59 -2.39 11.29 7.28
C LYS A 59 -1.69 10.31 6.32
N THR A 60 -0.70 9.62 6.85
CA THR A 60 -0.06 8.50 6.17
C THR A 60 -0.83 7.23 6.43
N VAL A 61 -1.11 6.47 5.37
CA VAL A 61 -1.66 5.12 5.44
C VAL A 61 -0.76 4.17 4.65
N TYR A 62 -0.56 2.97 5.17
CA TYR A 62 0.17 1.90 4.52
C TYR A 62 -0.81 0.99 3.81
N VAL A 63 -0.47 0.60 2.60
CA VAL A 63 -1.33 -0.17 1.72
C VAL A 63 -0.56 -1.36 1.19
N THR A 64 -1.22 -2.51 1.16
CA THR A 64 -0.78 -3.70 0.43
C THR A 64 -1.90 -4.13 -0.51
N ALA A 65 -1.57 -4.54 -1.74
CA ALA A 65 -2.59 -4.81 -2.74
C ALA A 65 -2.14 -5.82 -3.79
N THR A 66 -3.14 -6.46 -4.39
CA THR A 66 -3.10 -7.24 -5.62
C THR A 66 -4.11 -6.64 -6.60
N HIS A 67 -4.23 -7.21 -7.79
CA HIS A 67 -5.28 -6.84 -8.74
C HIS A 67 -6.70 -7.20 -8.26
N ARG A 68 -6.84 -8.08 -7.24
CA ARG A 68 -8.13 -8.58 -6.73
C ARG A 68 -8.55 -7.93 -5.42
N ALA A 69 -7.59 -7.61 -4.55
CA ALA A 69 -7.88 -7.10 -3.21
C ALA A 69 -6.80 -6.14 -2.72
N PHE A 70 -7.16 -5.27 -1.78
CA PHE A 70 -6.22 -4.43 -1.07
C PHE A 70 -6.52 -4.38 0.42
N GLY A 71 -5.51 -4.06 1.22
CA GLY A 71 -5.61 -3.86 2.65
C GLY A 71 -4.87 -2.62 3.06
N THR A 72 -5.45 -1.85 3.98
CA THR A 72 -4.87 -0.62 4.51
C THR A 72 -4.60 -0.75 6.01
N ALA A 73 -3.59 -0.05 6.52
CA ALA A 73 -3.29 0.05 7.94
C ALA A 73 -2.64 1.41 8.28
N PRO A 74 -2.83 1.92 9.52
CA PRO A 74 -2.17 3.15 9.95
C PRO A 74 -0.66 2.98 10.22
N THR A 75 -0.18 1.74 10.32
CA THR A 75 1.23 1.41 10.59
C THR A 75 1.79 0.43 9.58
N LEU A 76 3.11 0.49 9.35
CA LEU A 76 3.81 -0.41 8.45
C LEU A 76 3.60 -1.88 8.85
N LYS A 77 3.82 -2.20 10.12
CA LYS A 77 3.61 -3.54 10.68
C LYS A 77 2.20 -4.07 10.46
N GLY A 78 1.18 -3.18 10.57
CA GLY A 78 -0.20 -3.55 10.28
C GLY A 78 -0.43 -3.93 8.83
N ALA A 79 0.17 -3.20 7.88
CA ALA A 79 0.07 -3.53 6.46
C ALA A 79 0.85 -4.81 6.11
N ILE A 80 2.02 -5.02 6.71
CA ILE A 80 2.79 -6.28 6.59
C ILE A 80 1.97 -7.47 7.09
N ASN A 81 1.28 -7.33 8.23
CA ASN A 81 0.43 -8.40 8.74
C ASN A 81 -0.72 -8.70 7.77
N LYS A 82 -1.41 -7.68 7.25
CA LYS A 82 -2.49 -7.83 6.25
C LYS A 82 -1.99 -8.49 4.95
N TYR A 83 -0.75 -8.21 4.55
CA TYR A 83 -0.12 -8.89 3.43
C TYR A 83 -0.11 -10.42 3.65
N HIS A 84 0.45 -10.87 4.77
CA HIS A 84 0.59 -12.31 5.05
C HIS A 84 -0.73 -13.00 5.36
N THR A 85 -1.67 -12.32 6.01
CA THR A 85 -2.92 -12.93 6.47
C THR A 85 -4.04 -12.94 5.44
N SER A 86 -4.06 -12.01 4.49
CA SER A 86 -5.18 -11.89 3.55
C SER A 86 -4.72 -11.64 2.12
N ILE A 87 -3.87 -10.63 1.89
CA ILE A 87 -3.62 -10.16 0.52
C ILE A 87 -2.79 -11.16 -0.29
N LYS A 88 -1.79 -11.82 0.33
CA LYS A 88 -0.96 -12.81 -0.37
C LYS A 88 -1.77 -13.98 -0.94
N GLY A 89 -2.83 -14.41 -0.25
CA GLY A 89 -3.71 -15.49 -0.73
C GLY A 89 -4.66 -15.07 -1.86
N THR A 90 -4.74 -13.78 -2.17
CA THR A 90 -5.59 -13.24 -3.25
C THR A 90 -4.83 -12.92 -4.53
N ALA A 91 -3.50 -13.07 -4.51
CA ALA A 91 -2.62 -12.79 -5.65
C ALA A 91 -2.89 -13.72 -6.84
#